data_AF-A0A5J4VHI9-F1
#
_entry.id   AF-A0A5J4VHI9-F1
#
_cell.length_a   1.000
_cell.length_b   1.000
_cell.length_c   1.000
_cell.angle_alpha   90.00
_cell.angle_beta   90.00
_cell.angle_gamma   90.00
#
_symmetry.space_group_name_H-M   'P 1'
#
loop_
_entity.id
_entity.type
_entity.pdbx_description
1 polymer ?
#
loop_
_entity_poly.entity_id
_entity_poly.type
_entity_poly.pdbx_seq_one_letter_code
_entity_poly.pdbx_strand_id
1 'polypeptide(L)'
;MSRRPREDRIQAVILFYTHGSGNGARLNWPEDEAPTVRFIERWASLFEEFGVVNDSSRSGRPPSSLTDKNKQKILQDINKDPEASFRDREKEIKIPHTTIQRFTGSLNFKSYRIQRDHQLSAGDLIIRLQF
;
A
#
# COMPACT_ATOMS: atom_id res chain seq x y z
N MET A 1 -10.09 21.48 -2.32
CA MET A 1 -9.21 22.16 -1.35
C MET A 1 -7.89 21.42 -1.29
N SER A 2 -6.78 22.10 -1.61
CA SER A 2 -5.44 21.55 -1.43
C SER A 2 -5.19 21.28 0.06
N ARG A 3 -4.43 20.24 0.40
CA ARG A 3 -4.03 20.00 1.79
C ARG A 3 -2.95 21.00 2.16
N ARG A 4 -3.08 21.61 3.35
CA ARG A 4 -1.99 22.41 3.91
C ARG A 4 -0.74 21.56 4.15
N PRO A 5 0.45 22.10 3.85
CA PRO A 5 1.71 21.37 3.91
C PRO A 5 2.04 20.98 5.35
N ARG A 6 3.10 20.19 5.51
CA ARG A 6 3.59 19.79 6.84
C ARG A 6 4.05 20.98 7.68
N GLU A 7 4.61 21.98 7.02
CA GLU A 7 5.13 23.22 7.62
C GLU A 7 4.05 23.97 8.38
N ASP A 8 2.87 24.21 7.79
CA ASP A 8 1.71 24.82 8.46
C ASP A 8 1.34 24.08 9.75
N ARG A 9 1.44 22.76 9.76
CA ARG A 9 1.02 21.98 10.93
C ARG A 9 2.03 22.12 12.06
N ILE A 10 3.33 22.16 11.72
CA ILE A 10 4.40 22.41 12.68
C ILE A 10 4.21 23.83 13.26
N GLN A 11 3.98 24.80 12.39
CA GLN A 11 3.73 26.19 12.78
C GLN A 11 2.51 26.31 13.69
N ALA A 12 1.41 25.60 13.38
CA ALA A 12 0.22 25.56 14.20
C ALA A 12 0.49 25.07 15.63
N VAL A 13 1.26 23.99 15.78
CA VAL A 13 1.63 23.45 17.09
C VAL A 13 2.52 24.44 17.85
N ILE A 14 3.56 24.98 17.20
CA ILE A 14 4.47 25.95 17.81
C ILE A 14 3.69 27.17 18.33
N LEU A 15 2.88 27.79 17.47
CA LEU A 15 2.11 28.97 17.83
C LEU A 15 1.04 28.68 18.88
N PHE A 16 0.42 27.49 18.86
CA PHE A 16 -0.55 27.10 19.88
C PHE A 16 0.10 27.02 21.27
N TYR A 17 1.27 26.40 21.39
CA TYR A 17 1.99 26.34 22.67
C TYR A 17 2.62 27.68 23.08
N THR A 18 2.96 28.53 22.12
CA THR A 18 3.51 29.86 22.40
C THR A 18 2.43 30.81 22.93
N HIS A 19 1.22 30.75 22.37
CA HIS A 19 0.14 31.71 22.66
C HIS A 19 -1.02 31.10 23.49
N GLY A 20 -0.94 29.83 23.86
CA GLY A 20 -1.87 29.13 24.76
C GLY A 20 -3.29 28.90 24.21
N SER A 21 -3.57 29.27 22.96
CA SER A 21 -4.90 29.12 22.36
C SER A 21 -4.86 29.10 20.84
N GLY A 22 -5.87 28.48 20.21
CA GLY A 22 -6.01 28.45 18.75
C GLY A 22 -6.24 29.85 18.14
N ASN A 23 -6.98 30.72 18.84
CA ASN A 23 -7.14 32.12 18.43
C ASN A 23 -5.83 32.91 18.55
N GLY A 24 -5.09 32.74 19.65
CA GLY A 24 -3.77 33.36 19.83
C GLY A 24 -2.79 32.94 18.74
N ALA A 25 -2.77 31.66 18.39
CA ALA A 25 -1.96 31.15 17.29
C ALA A 25 -2.38 31.72 15.92
N ARG A 26 -3.68 31.83 15.66
CA ARG A 26 -4.19 32.38 14.38
C ARG A 26 -3.85 33.86 14.22
N LEU A 27 -3.95 34.66 15.28
CA LEU A 27 -3.62 36.10 15.26
C LEU A 27 -2.12 36.35 15.03
N ASN A 28 -1.26 35.42 15.46
CA ASN A 28 0.19 35.49 15.30
C ASN A 28 0.69 34.61 14.14
N TRP A 29 -0.19 34.30 13.17
CA TRP A 29 0.21 33.55 12.00
C TRP A 29 1.09 34.43 11.09
N PRO A 30 2.24 33.93 10.60
CA PRO A 30 3.20 34.76 9.86
C PRO A 30 2.76 35.10 8.43
N GLU A 31 1.85 34.33 7.83
CA GLU A 31 1.37 34.51 6.46
C GLU A 31 -0.04 35.12 6.39
N ASP A 32 -0.36 35.79 5.29
CA ASP A 32 -1.68 36.42 5.08
C ASP A 32 -2.84 35.41 5.09
N GLU A 33 -2.58 34.15 4.73
CA GLU A 33 -3.58 33.09 4.70
C GLU A 33 -3.51 32.20 5.95
N ALA A 34 -3.90 32.76 7.10
CA ALA A 34 -3.96 32.01 8.36
C ALA A 34 -5.00 30.86 8.29
N PRO A 35 -4.66 29.65 8.79
CA PRO A 35 -5.59 28.54 8.84
C PRO A 35 -6.72 28.79 9.84
N THR A 36 -7.76 27.97 9.73
CA THR A 36 -8.87 28.04 10.69
C THR A 36 -8.42 27.62 12.08
N VAL A 37 -9.03 28.19 13.13
CA VAL A 37 -8.77 27.85 14.53
C VAL A 37 -8.91 26.33 14.75
N ARG A 38 -9.93 25.73 14.13
CA ARG A 38 -10.16 24.28 14.14
C ARG A 38 -9.00 23.46 13.59
N PHE A 39 -8.29 23.96 12.58
CA PHE A 39 -7.09 23.29 12.07
C PHE A 39 -5.97 23.33 13.11
N ILE A 40 -5.76 24.47 13.76
CA ILE A 40 -4.71 24.66 14.76
C ILE A 40 -4.98 23.77 15.97
N GLU A 41 -6.17 23.85 16.56
CA GLU A 41 -6.58 23.04 17.72
C GLU A 41 -6.48 21.55 17.42
N ARG A 42 -6.92 21.11 16.23
CA ARG A 42 -6.80 19.71 15.82
C ARG A 42 -5.35 19.23 15.86
N TRP A 43 -4.41 20.02 15.35
CA TRP A 43 -3.00 19.62 15.31
C TRP A 43 -2.34 19.70 16.67
N ALA A 44 -2.71 20.65 17.52
CA ALA A 44 -2.28 20.67 18.91
C ALA A 44 -2.75 19.39 19.65
N SER A 45 -4.03 19.03 19.56
CA SER A 45 -4.55 17.81 20.19
C SER A 45 -3.91 16.53 19.65
N LEU A 46 -3.70 16.43 18.32
CA LEU A 46 -3.00 15.28 17.73
C LEU A 46 -1.55 15.20 18.19
N PHE A 47 -0.89 16.34 18.42
CA PHE A 47 0.47 16.38 18.95
C PHE A 47 0.51 15.96 20.42
N GLU A 48 -0.47 16.36 21.24
CA GLU A 48 -0.60 15.88 22.62
C GLU A 48 -0.81 14.37 22.70
N GLU A 49 -1.65 13.84 21.82
CA GLU A 49 -2.01 12.42 21.84
C GLU A 49 -0.89 11.52 21.28
N PHE A 50 -0.24 11.93 20.18
CA PHE A 50 0.68 11.07 19.43
C PHE A 50 2.11 11.59 19.31
N GLY A 51 2.39 12.84 19.70
CA GLY A 51 3.72 13.46 19.58
C GLY A 51 4.18 13.70 18.13
N VAL A 52 3.28 13.61 17.16
CA VAL A 52 3.60 13.70 15.72
C VAL A 52 2.68 14.67 14.99
N VAL A 53 3.24 15.28 13.94
CA VAL A 53 2.58 16.29 13.09
C VAL A 53 2.31 15.73 11.68
N ASN A 54 2.51 14.43 11.51
CA ASN A 54 2.31 13.74 10.24
C ASN A 54 0.86 13.30 10.08
N ASP A 55 0.35 13.31 8.85
CA ASP A 55 -0.92 12.65 8.56
C ASP A 55 -0.82 11.16 8.89
N SER A 56 -1.88 10.61 9.47
CA SER A 56 -2.00 9.17 9.59
C SER A 56 -2.00 8.51 8.21
N SER A 57 -1.42 7.31 8.14
CA SER A 57 -1.49 6.49 6.93
C SER A 57 -2.95 6.30 6.54
N ARG A 58 -3.29 6.61 5.29
CA ARG A 58 -4.65 6.38 4.79
C ARG A 58 -4.90 4.88 4.76
N SER A 59 -5.82 4.40 5.57
CA SER A 59 -6.44 3.09 5.38
C SER A 59 -7.39 3.21 4.18
N GLY A 60 -6.90 2.85 2.99
CA GLY A 60 -7.78 2.72 1.82
C GLY A 60 -8.88 1.68 2.08
N ARG A 61 -9.91 1.65 1.22
CA ARG A 61 -10.94 0.61 1.31
C ARG A 61 -10.27 -0.76 1.17
N PRO A 62 -10.42 -1.67 2.14
CA PRO A 62 -9.86 -3.00 2.00
C PRO A 62 -10.51 -3.69 0.78
N PRO A 63 -9.71 -4.38 -0.06
CA PRO A 63 -10.26 -5.08 -1.22
C PRO A 63 -11.24 -6.17 -0.76
N SER A 64 -12.46 -6.14 -1.29
CA SER A 64 -13.57 -7.01 -0.88
C SER A 64 -13.26 -8.51 -1.03
N SER A 65 -12.43 -8.87 -2.00
CA SER A 65 -12.05 -10.26 -2.27
C SER A 65 -10.89 -10.78 -1.41
N LEU A 66 -10.12 -9.90 -0.76
CA LEU A 66 -8.89 -10.23 -0.04
C LEU A 66 -9.15 -10.29 1.48
N THR A 67 -10.23 -10.98 1.86
CA THR A 67 -10.55 -11.27 3.26
C THR A 67 -9.50 -12.19 3.87
N ASP A 68 -9.33 -12.15 5.19
CA ASP A 68 -8.34 -12.99 5.87
C ASP A 68 -8.61 -14.50 5.66
N LYS A 69 -9.89 -14.88 5.58
CA LYS A 69 -10.31 -16.23 5.20
C LYS A 69 -9.78 -16.63 3.81
N ASN A 70 -9.91 -15.75 2.81
CA ASN A 70 -9.43 -16.03 1.46
C ASN A 70 -7.90 -16.06 1.42
N LYS A 71 -7.21 -15.18 2.15
CA LYS A 71 -5.75 -15.22 2.27
C LYS A 71 -5.27 -16.57 2.81
N GLN A 72 -5.88 -17.05 3.89
CA GLN A 72 -5.55 -18.34 4.48
C GLN A 72 -5.80 -19.49 3.50
N LYS A 73 -6.93 -19.46 2.79
CA LYS A 73 -7.26 -20.49 1.80
C LYS A 73 -6.24 -20.51 0.66
N ILE A 74 -5.83 -19.35 0.16
CA ILE A 74 -4.78 -19.23 -0.87
C ILE A 74 -3.43 -19.75 -0.35
N LEU A 75 -3.04 -19.42 0.88
CA LEU A 75 -1.79 -19.90 1.47
C LEU A 75 -1.76 -21.43 1.64
N GLN A 76 -2.87 -22.01 2.12
CA GLN A 76 -2.99 -23.47 2.28
C GLN A 76 -2.89 -24.18 0.92
N ASP A 77 -3.53 -23.63 -0.10
CA ASP A 77 -3.51 -24.14 -1.47
C ASP A 77 -2.10 -24.07 -2.09
N ILE A 78 -1.40 -22.94 -1.92
CA ILE A 78 -0.01 -22.77 -2.38
C ILE A 78 0.94 -23.75 -1.69
N ASN A 79 0.75 -23.99 -0.39
CA ASN A 79 1.56 -24.96 0.35
C ASN A 79 1.26 -26.42 -0.08
N LYS A 80 0.02 -26.72 -0.47
CA LYS A 80 -0.38 -28.07 -0.90
C LYS A 80 0.20 -28.44 -2.25
N ASP A 81 0.10 -27.52 -3.21
CA ASP A 81 0.68 -27.67 -4.54
C ASP A 81 1.27 -26.33 -4.95
N PRO A 82 2.60 -26.13 -4.90
CA PRO A 82 3.24 -24.87 -5.25
C PRO A 82 3.37 -24.65 -6.77
N GLU A 83 3.29 -25.70 -7.59
CA GLU A 83 3.54 -25.62 -9.04
C GLU A 83 2.25 -25.32 -9.83
N ALA A 84 1.08 -25.51 -9.22
CA ALA A 84 -0.20 -25.20 -9.84
C ALA A 84 -0.32 -23.73 -10.29
N SER A 85 -0.83 -23.54 -11.51
CA SER A 85 -1.09 -22.22 -12.10
C SER A 85 -2.21 -21.49 -11.37
N PHE A 86 -2.20 -20.16 -11.37
CA PHE A 86 -3.29 -19.38 -10.75
C PHE A 86 -4.66 -19.64 -11.38
N ARG A 87 -4.71 -20.06 -12.65
CA ARG A 87 -5.97 -20.41 -13.33
C ARG A 87 -6.53 -21.75 -12.85
N ASP A 88 -5.66 -22.71 -12.57
CA ASP A 88 -6.10 -24.01 -12.04
C ASP A 88 -6.55 -23.86 -10.60
N ARG A 89 -5.81 -23.09 -9.80
CA ARG A 89 -6.22 -22.73 -8.43
C ARG A 89 -7.59 -22.06 -8.40
N GLU A 90 -7.87 -21.12 -9.31
CA GLU A 90 -9.20 -20.48 -9.36
C GLU A 90 -10.34 -21.50 -9.47
N LYS A 91 -10.16 -22.57 -10.27
CA LYS A 91 -11.15 -23.63 -10.40
C LYS A 91 -11.31 -24.44 -9.11
N GLU A 92 -10.21 -24.69 -8.40
CA GLU A 92 -10.22 -25.48 -7.16
C GLU A 92 -10.76 -24.70 -5.96
N ILE A 93 -10.19 -23.53 -5.67
CA ILE A 93 -10.52 -22.74 -4.48
C ILE A 93 -11.67 -21.76 -4.70
N LYS A 94 -12.17 -21.60 -5.94
CA LYS A 94 -13.26 -20.69 -6.32
C LYS A 94 -12.99 -19.23 -5.92
N ILE A 95 -11.72 -18.83 -6.00
CA ILE A 95 -11.27 -17.45 -5.78
C ILE A 95 -10.71 -16.92 -7.11
N PRO A 96 -11.11 -15.72 -7.57
CA PRO A 96 -10.65 -15.20 -8.85
C PRO A 96 -9.11 -15.15 -8.94
N HIS A 97 -8.53 -15.60 -10.05
CA HIS A 97 -7.07 -15.63 -10.23
C HIS A 97 -6.42 -14.25 -10.04
N THR A 98 -7.11 -13.16 -10.38
CA THR A 98 -6.64 -11.78 -10.15
C THR A 98 -6.45 -11.45 -8.67
N THR A 99 -7.29 -12.00 -7.80
CA THR A 99 -7.17 -11.85 -6.34
C THR A 99 -6.01 -12.69 -5.82
N ILE A 100 -5.86 -13.92 -6.32
CA ILE A 100 -4.72 -14.79 -6.00
C ILE A 100 -3.42 -14.07 -6.38
N GLN A 101 -3.31 -13.58 -7.62
CA GLN A 101 -2.14 -12.87 -8.14
C GLN A 101 -1.79 -11.60 -7.34
N ARG A 102 -2.79 -10.80 -6.95
CA ARG A 102 -2.55 -9.61 -6.11
C ARG A 102 -2.00 -9.98 -4.75
N PHE A 103 -2.57 -11.01 -4.11
CA PHE A 103 -2.13 -11.45 -2.79
C PHE A 103 -0.74 -12.07 -2.85
N THR A 104 -0.48 -12.97 -3.81
CA THR A 104 0.85 -13.59 -3.97
C THR A 104 1.91 -12.56 -4.35
N GLY A 105 1.57 -11.57 -5.18
CA GLY A 105 2.44 -10.44 -5.47
C GLY A 105 2.82 -9.63 -4.22
N SER A 106 1.89 -9.44 -3.28
CA SER A 106 2.17 -8.76 -2.01
C SER A 106 3.12 -9.56 -1.09
N LEU A 107 3.17 -10.88 -1.25
CA LEU A 107 4.08 -11.79 -0.55
C LEU A 107 5.39 -12.04 -1.31
N ASN A 108 5.58 -11.36 -2.45
CA ASN A 108 6.72 -11.54 -3.34
C ASN A 108 6.88 -12.98 -3.88
N PHE A 109 5.77 -13.73 -3.97
CA PHE A 109 5.75 -15.03 -4.63
C PHE A 109 5.74 -14.85 -6.15
N LYS A 110 6.61 -15.59 -6.84
CA LYS A 110 6.72 -15.56 -8.30
C LYS A 110 6.09 -16.82 -8.87
N SER A 111 5.07 -16.65 -9.72
CA SER A 111 4.40 -17.78 -10.38
C SER A 111 5.27 -18.48 -11.42
N TYR A 112 6.22 -17.76 -12.01
CA TYR A 112 7.09 -18.29 -13.05
C TYR A 112 8.54 -18.27 -12.58
N ARG A 113 9.15 -19.46 -12.58
CA ARG A 113 10.61 -19.60 -12.61
C ARG A 113 11.02 -19.53 -14.08
N ILE A 114 11.92 -18.60 -14.42
CA ILE A 114 12.50 -18.54 -15.77
C ILE A 114 13.13 -19.90 -16.05
N GLN A 115 12.57 -20.62 -17.02
CA GLN A 115 13.20 -21.83 -17.54
C GLN A 115 14.41 -21.38 -18.36
N ARG A 116 15.55 -22.04 -18.16
CA ARG A 116 16.68 -21.87 -19.05
C ARG A 116 16.33 -22.60 -20.33
N ASP A 117 16.14 -21.86 -21.42
CA ASP A 117 16.01 -22.48 -22.73
C ASP A 117 17.31 -23.25 -23.04
N HIS A 118 17.17 -24.40 -23.68
CA HIS A 118 18.32 -25.12 -24.20
C HIS A 118 18.97 -24.26 -25.29
N GLN A 119 20.28 -24.05 -25.20
CA GLN A 119 21.03 -23.41 -26.27
C GLN A 119 20.88 -24.24 -27.53
N LEU A 120 20.45 -23.62 -28.63
CA LEU A 120 20.43 -24.26 -29.94
C LEU A 120 21.86 -24.59 -30.34
N SER A 121 22.16 -25.89 -30.44
CA SER A 121 23.41 -26.35 -31.02
C SER A 121 23.31 -26.29 -32.54
N ALA A 122 24.44 -26.18 -33.23
CA ALA A 122 24.47 -26.22 -34.70
C ALA A 122 23.87 -27.54 -35.27
N GLY A 123 23.85 -28.63 -34.48
CA GLY A 123 23.28 -29.92 -34.87
C GLY A 123 21.75 -29.98 -34.82
N ASP A 124 21.10 -29.13 -34.02
CA ASP A 124 19.63 -29.15 -33.88
C ASP A 124 18.91 -28.66 -35.16
N LEU A 125 19.63 -27.93 -36.02
CA LEU A 125 19.14 -27.43 -37.29
C LEU A 125 18.78 -28.56 -38.26
N ILE A 126 19.56 -29.65 -38.25
CA ILE A 126 19.38 -30.80 -39.13
C ILE A 126 18.13 -31.59 -38.73
N ILE A 127 17.91 -31.78 -37.42
CA ILE A 127 16.80 -32.58 -36.88
C ILE A 127 15.45 -31.88 -37.11
N ARG A 128 15.43 -30.54 -37.12
CA ARG A 128 14.20 -29.74 -37.34
C ARG A 128 13.70 -29.73 -38.78
N LEU A 129 14.58 -29.98 -39.74
CA LEU A 129 14.24 -30.04 -41.17
C LEU A 129 13.70 -31.41 -41.62
N GLN A 130 13.64 -32.38 -40.70
CA GLN A 130 13.19 -33.75 -40.98
C GLN A 130 11.70 -34.01 -40.64
N PHE A 131 10.95 -32.99 -40.21
CA PHE A 131 9.51 -33.06 -39.94
C PHE A 131 8.71 -32.26 -40.96
#